data_AF-A0A0N0K559-F1
#
_entry.id   AF-A0A0N0K559-F1
#
_cell.length_a   1.000
_cell.length_b   1.000
_cell.length_c   1.000
_cell.angle_alpha   90.00
_cell.angle_beta   90.00
_cell.angle_gamma   90.00
#
_symmetry.space_group_name_H-M   'P 1'
#
loop_
_entity.id
_entity.type
_entity.pdbx_description
1 polymer ?
#
loop_
_entity_poly.entity_id
_entity_poly.type
_entity_poly.pdbx_seq_one_letter_code
_entity_poly.pdbx_strand_id
1 'polypeptide(L)'
;MRSILFAAALIASTPALAQETAPPSPPASDTAAAEAAIEARAEAFEGRIRQMGEEMGAAITAAGPDRAKRTADLDAIQARYQPEADAFASELEAFVGPQLAALPADQQAGARTGFEAGMAQIRGLPAMVRAQAEQSADAPSEPGAPPAAE
;
A
#
# COMPACT_ATOMS: atom_id res chain seq x y z
N MET A 1 21.91 1.84 -58.07
CA MET A 1 21.46 0.91 -59.13
C MET A 1 20.76 -0.25 -58.44
N ARG A 2 19.44 -0.40 -58.66
CA ARG A 2 18.83 -1.59 -59.31
C ARG A 2 19.13 -2.89 -58.55
N SER A 3 18.24 -3.28 -57.64
CA SER A 3 17.31 -4.42 -57.80
C SER A 3 18.05 -5.76 -57.60
N ILE A 4 17.57 -6.66 -56.76
CA ILE A 4 16.68 -7.74 -57.21
C ILE A 4 15.81 -8.21 -56.04
N LEU A 5 14.50 -8.14 -56.25
CA LEU A 5 13.50 -8.99 -55.62
C LEU A 5 13.57 -10.36 -56.29
N PHE A 6 13.60 -11.45 -55.50
CA PHE A 6 13.11 -12.75 -55.96
C PHE A 6 12.05 -13.23 -54.98
N ALA A 7 10.80 -13.19 -55.45
CA ALA A 7 9.70 -13.96 -54.90
C ALA A 7 9.81 -15.39 -55.45
N ALA A 8 9.74 -16.38 -54.57
CA ALA A 8 9.48 -17.77 -54.92
C ALA A 8 8.25 -18.24 -54.14
N ALA A 9 7.22 -18.60 -54.90
CA ALA A 9 5.93 -19.11 -54.47
C ALA A 9 6.07 -20.55 -53.91
N LEU A 10 5.34 -20.91 -52.84
CA LEU A 10 4.21 -21.88 -52.81
C LEU A 10 4.56 -23.30 -53.33
N ILE A 11 4.36 -24.46 -52.67
CA ILE A 11 3.43 -24.97 -51.63
C ILE A 11 4.00 -26.33 -51.15
N ALA A 12 3.91 -26.65 -49.86
CA ALA A 12 3.69 -28.03 -49.42
C ALA A 12 2.94 -28.03 -48.08
N SER A 13 1.77 -28.64 -48.11
CA SER A 13 0.72 -28.67 -47.11
C SER A 13 1.15 -29.25 -45.75
N THR A 14 0.85 -28.52 -44.68
CA THR A 14 0.63 -29.08 -43.35
C THR A 14 -0.62 -28.40 -42.76
N PRO A 15 -1.52 -29.17 -42.14
CA PRO A 15 -2.82 -28.65 -41.73
C PRO A 15 -2.65 -27.53 -40.71
N ALA A 16 -3.46 -26.48 -40.90
CA ALA A 16 -3.69 -25.45 -39.92
C ALA A 16 -4.15 -26.09 -38.60
N LEU A 17 -3.24 -26.20 -37.64
CA LEU A 17 -3.59 -26.13 -36.23
C LEU A 17 -3.18 -24.74 -35.77
N ALA A 18 -4.21 -23.98 -35.39
CA ALA A 18 -4.16 -22.67 -34.78
C ALA A 18 -2.78 -22.32 -34.20
N GLN A 19 -2.10 -21.35 -34.82
CA GLN A 19 -1.37 -20.38 -34.00
C GLN A 19 -2.45 -19.62 -33.24
N GLU A 20 -2.97 -20.25 -32.18
CA GLU A 20 -3.42 -19.52 -31.02
C GLU A 20 -2.19 -18.71 -30.62
N THR A 21 -2.15 -17.47 -31.10
CA THR A 21 -1.36 -16.40 -30.52
C THR A 21 -1.85 -16.31 -29.08
N ALA A 22 -1.31 -17.18 -28.23
CA ALA A 22 -1.29 -16.95 -26.81
C ALA A 22 -0.71 -15.55 -26.67
N PRO A 23 -1.43 -14.63 -26.00
CA PRO A 23 -0.90 -13.30 -25.75
C PRO A 23 0.49 -13.48 -25.10
N PRO A 24 1.47 -12.61 -25.42
CA PRO A 24 2.77 -12.71 -24.76
C PRO A 24 2.55 -12.69 -23.26
N SER A 25 2.88 -13.78 -22.58
CA SER A 25 3.01 -13.76 -21.12
C SER A 25 4.00 -12.63 -20.79
N PRO A 26 3.66 -11.71 -19.88
CA PRO A 26 4.62 -10.69 -19.46
C PRO A 26 5.89 -11.40 -18.97
N PRO A 27 7.08 -10.86 -19.29
CA PRO A 27 8.33 -11.46 -18.84
C PRO A 27 8.37 -11.49 -17.31
N ALA A 28 8.65 -12.66 -16.74
CA ALA A 28 8.65 -12.89 -15.29
C ALA A 28 9.59 -11.93 -14.49
N SER A 29 10.57 -11.33 -15.17
CA SER A 29 11.50 -10.36 -14.58
C SER A 29 10.86 -9.00 -14.25
N ASP A 30 9.85 -8.57 -14.99
CA ASP A 30 9.17 -7.28 -14.74
C ASP A 30 8.25 -7.37 -13.51
N THR A 31 7.61 -8.52 -13.28
CA THR A 31 6.76 -8.74 -12.10
C THR A 31 7.58 -8.76 -10.81
N ALA A 32 8.70 -9.49 -10.78
CA ALA A 32 9.56 -9.55 -9.59
C ALA A 32 10.14 -8.18 -9.20
N ALA A 33 10.48 -7.34 -10.19
CA ALA A 33 10.95 -5.98 -9.93
C ALA A 33 9.83 -5.07 -9.38
N ALA A 34 8.62 -5.20 -9.91
CA ALA A 34 7.46 -4.46 -9.42
C ALA A 34 7.08 -4.88 -7.99
N GLU A 35 7.13 -6.18 -7.68
CA GLU A 35 6.88 -6.72 -6.34
C GLU A 35 7.89 -6.18 -5.31
N ALA A 36 9.18 -6.19 -5.65
CA ALA A 36 10.22 -5.62 -4.80
C ALA A 36 10.04 -4.10 -4.57
N ALA A 37 9.56 -3.36 -5.59
CA ALA A 37 9.27 -1.94 -5.45
C ALA A 37 8.08 -1.67 -4.51
N ILE A 38 7.04 -2.50 -4.58
CA ILE A 38 5.89 -2.42 -3.67
C ILE A 38 6.30 -2.76 -2.24
N GLU A 39 7.16 -3.76 -2.04
CA GLU A 39 7.65 -4.12 -0.70
C GLU A 39 8.52 -3.01 -0.10
N ALA A 40 9.47 -2.46 -0.85
CA ALA A 40 10.25 -1.31 -0.41
C ALA A 40 9.35 -0.10 -0.07
N ARG A 41 8.26 0.07 -0.83
CA ARG A 41 7.26 1.11 -0.55
C ARG A 41 6.47 0.83 0.71
N ALA A 42 6.13 -0.43 1.00
CA ALA A 42 5.47 -0.85 2.22
C ALA A 42 6.33 -0.58 3.46
N GLU A 43 7.62 -0.94 3.42
CA GLU A 43 8.57 -0.65 4.49
C GLU A 43 8.70 0.85 4.74
N ALA A 44 8.80 1.65 3.67
CA ALA A 44 8.85 3.09 3.78
C ALA A 44 7.57 3.65 4.43
N PHE A 45 6.40 3.17 4.02
CA PHE A 45 5.13 3.57 4.59
C PHE A 45 5.01 3.18 6.08
N GLU A 46 5.44 1.98 6.46
CA GLU A 46 5.49 1.57 7.87
C GLU A 46 6.38 2.53 8.71
N GLY A 47 7.55 2.88 8.18
CA GLY A 47 8.44 3.86 8.81
C GLY A 47 7.76 5.21 9.01
N ARG A 48 6.95 5.67 8.05
CA ARG A 48 6.19 6.91 8.15
C ARG A 48 5.08 6.84 9.19
N ILE A 49 4.35 5.74 9.29
CA ILE A 49 3.33 5.55 10.33
C ILE A 49 3.96 5.49 11.73
N ARG A 50 5.12 4.85 11.88
CA ARG A 50 5.87 4.86 13.15
C ARG A 50 6.29 6.28 13.54
N GLN A 51 6.85 7.02 12.59
CA GLN A 51 7.20 8.44 12.80
C GLN A 51 5.98 9.27 13.19
N MET A 52 4.81 9.02 12.59
CA MET A 52 3.58 9.68 12.98
C MET A 52 3.23 9.44 14.45
N GLY A 53 3.34 8.19 14.92
CA GLY A 53 3.12 7.85 16.34
C GLY A 53 4.07 8.61 17.28
N GLU A 54 5.34 8.75 16.91
CA GLU A 54 6.33 9.53 17.66
C GLU A 54 5.98 11.02 17.71
N GLU A 55 5.60 11.62 16.56
CA GLU A 55 5.16 13.01 16.47
C GLU A 55 3.90 13.26 17.31
N MET A 56 2.94 12.32 17.30
CA MET A 56 1.73 12.40 18.12
C MET A 56 2.05 12.32 19.61
N GLY A 57 2.95 11.43 20.03
CA GLY A 57 3.42 11.36 21.41
C GLY A 57 4.07 12.67 21.87
N ALA A 58 4.94 13.25 21.04
CA ALA A 58 5.57 14.54 21.32
C ALA A 58 4.54 15.68 21.41
N ALA A 59 3.53 15.70 20.54
CA ALA A 59 2.44 16.68 20.58
C ALA A 59 1.60 16.56 21.86
N ILE A 60 1.31 15.34 22.31
CA ILE A 60 0.61 15.08 23.58
C ILE A 60 1.42 15.65 24.76
N THR A 61 2.73 15.38 24.82
CA THR A 61 3.61 15.92 25.85
C THR A 61 3.66 17.46 25.80
N ALA A 62 3.78 18.04 24.60
CA ALA A 62 3.87 19.49 24.42
C ALA A 62 2.56 20.22 24.77
N ALA A 63 1.41 19.59 24.56
CA ALA A 63 0.11 20.15 24.92
C ALA A 63 -0.18 20.09 26.42
N GLY A 64 0.41 19.12 27.14
CA GLY A 64 0.19 18.95 28.58
C GLY A 64 -1.31 18.75 28.90
N PRO A 65 -1.89 19.53 29.83
CA PRO A 65 -3.30 19.41 30.20
C PRO A 65 -4.26 20.05 29.18
N ASP A 66 -3.76 20.78 28.17
CA ASP A 66 -4.61 21.44 27.18
C ASP A 66 -5.17 20.44 26.16
N ARG A 67 -6.36 19.91 26.46
CA ARG A 67 -7.06 18.96 25.59
C ARG A 67 -7.39 19.55 24.23
N ALA A 68 -7.73 20.83 24.15
CA ALA A 68 -8.09 21.47 22.88
C ALA A 68 -6.86 21.59 21.97
N LYS A 69 -5.73 22.02 22.53
CA LYS A 69 -4.45 22.05 21.80
C LYS A 69 -4.03 20.64 21.37
N ARG A 70 -4.08 19.65 22.26
CA ARG A 70 -3.74 18.27 21.94
C ARG A 70 -4.56 17.74 20.77
N THR A 71 -5.89 17.90 20.80
CA THR A 71 -6.76 17.50 19.69
C THR A 71 -6.36 18.20 18.38
N ALA A 72 -6.17 19.52 18.41
CA ALA A 72 -5.77 20.27 17.21
C ALA A 72 -4.42 19.82 16.63
N ASP A 73 -3.41 19.57 17.48
CA ASP A 73 -2.11 19.09 17.05
C ASP A 73 -2.20 17.67 16.46
N LEU A 74 -2.95 16.77 17.10
CA LEU A 74 -3.13 15.39 16.62
C LEU A 74 -3.88 15.33 15.29
N ASP A 75 -4.93 16.15 15.13
CA ASP A 75 -5.65 16.30 13.86
C ASP A 75 -4.72 16.82 12.75
N ALA A 76 -3.89 17.83 13.04
CA ALA A 76 -2.92 18.38 12.09
C ALA A 76 -1.87 17.34 11.67
N ILE A 77 -1.37 16.54 12.62
CA ILE A 77 -0.43 15.45 12.33
C ILE A 77 -1.11 14.39 11.46
N GLN A 78 -2.28 13.88 11.85
CA GLN A 78 -3.00 12.88 11.05
C GLN A 78 -3.23 13.37 9.62
N ALA A 79 -3.67 14.61 9.44
CA ALA A 79 -3.92 15.20 8.13
C ALA A 79 -2.67 15.26 7.24
N ARG A 80 -1.46 15.38 7.82
CA ARG A 80 -0.19 15.38 7.08
C ARG A 80 0.15 14.01 6.50
N TYR A 81 -0.23 12.94 7.20
CA TYR A 81 0.09 11.55 6.84
C TYR A 81 -1.00 10.86 6.01
N GLN A 82 -2.24 11.37 6.04
CA GLN A 82 -3.36 10.81 5.29
C GLN A 82 -3.06 10.64 3.78
N PRO A 83 -2.50 11.64 3.07
CA PRO A 83 -2.19 11.49 1.64
C PRO A 83 -1.17 10.39 1.34
N GLU A 84 -0.27 10.09 2.27
CA GLU A 84 0.73 9.03 2.10
C GLU A 84 0.07 7.64 2.18
N ALA A 85 -0.88 7.45 3.10
CA ALA A 85 -1.69 6.23 3.19
C ALA A 85 -2.60 6.05 1.96
N ASP A 86 -3.22 7.12 1.49
CA ASP A 86 -4.06 7.09 0.28
C ASP A 86 -3.25 6.78 -0.98
N ALA A 87 -2.05 7.35 -1.11
CA ALA A 87 -1.14 7.09 -2.21
C ALA A 87 -0.68 5.63 -2.22
N PHE A 88 -0.25 5.10 -1.06
CA PHE A 88 0.20 3.71 -0.97
C PHE A 88 -0.91 2.70 -1.29
N ALA A 89 -2.12 2.92 -0.77
CA ALA A 89 -3.27 2.08 -1.12
C ALA A 89 -3.60 2.13 -2.62
N SER A 90 -3.43 3.29 -3.26
CA SER A 90 -3.64 3.44 -4.71
C SER A 90 -2.55 2.73 -5.54
N GLU A 91 -1.29 2.76 -5.08
CA GLU A 91 -0.17 2.02 -5.69
C GLU A 91 -0.40 0.50 -5.62
N LEU A 92 -0.86 -0.01 -4.48
CA LEU A 92 -1.23 -1.42 -4.32
C LEU A 92 -2.40 -1.81 -5.22
N GLU A 93 -3.42 -0.95 -5.32
CA GLU A 93 -4.57 -1.20 -6.20
C GLU A 93 -4.16 -1.27 -7.67
N ALA A 94 -3.26 -0.39 -8.10
CA ALA A 94 -2.71 -0.42 -9.45
C ALA A 94 -1.89 -1.69 -9.72
N PHE A 95 -1.13 -2.18 -8.73
CA PHE A 95 -0.32 -3.40 -8.85
C PHE A 95 -1.16 -4.67 -8.85
N VAL A 96 -2.16 -4.77 -7.97
CA VAL A 96 -2.96 -5.98 -7.73
C VAL A 96 -4.19 -6.04 -8.65
N GLY A 97 -4.72 -4.91 -9.10
CA GLY A 97 -5.90 -4.84 -9.98
C GLY A 97 -5.83 -5.73 -11.22
N PRO A 98 -4.74 -5.70 -12.01
CA PRO A 98 -4.56 -6.60 -13.16
C PRO A 98 -4.53 -8.10 -12.77
N GLN A 99 -3.98 -8.42 -11.60
CA GLN A 99 -3.89 -9.79 -11.09
C GLN A 99 -5.27 -10.30 -10.66
N LEU A 100 -6.06 -9.45 -10.00
CA LEU A 100 -7.46 -9.74 -9.66
C LEU A 100 -8.31 -9.96 -10.91
N ALA A 101 -8.11 -9.15 -11.96
CA ALA A 101 -8.83 -9.30 -13.22
C ALA A 101 -8.48 -10.60 -13.97
N ALA A 102 -7.30 -11.17 -13.71
CA ALA A 102 -6.85 -12.45 -14.27
C ALA A 102 -7.37 -13.69 -13.52
N LEU A 103 -8.00 -13.52 -12.35
CA LEU A 103 -8.58 -14.63 -11.59
C LEU A 103 -9.82 -15.24 -12.29
N PRO A 104 -10.15 -16.51 -12.01
CA PRO A 104 -11.43 -17.10 -12.43
C PRO A 104 -12.64 -16.29 -11.93
N ALA A 105 -13.68 -16.18 -12.75
CA ALA A 105 -14.83 -15.31 -12.49
C ALA A 105 -15.55 -15.62 -11.16
N ASP A 106 -15.57 -16.88 -10.74
CA ASP A 106 -16.12 -17.34 -9.47
C ASP A 106 -15.32 -16.86 -8.25
N GLN A 107 -14.04 -16.52 -8.42
CA GLN A 107 -13.16 -16.03 -7.36
C GLN A 107 -12.95 -14.52 -7.38
N GLN A 108 -13.17 -13.86 -8.52
CA GLN A 108 -12.93 -12.41 -8.68
C GLN A 108 -13.71 -11.57 -7.65
N ALA A 109 -14.99 -11.85 -7.44
CA ALA A 109 -15.83 -11.05 -6.55
C ALA A 109 -15.33 -11.09 -5.09
N GLY A 110 -14.97 -12.28 -4.59
CA GLY A 110 -14.43 -12.44 -3.24
C GLY A 110 -13.05 -11.82 -3.09
N ALA A 111 -12.17 -12.04 -4.06
CA ALA A 111 -10.82 -11.49 -4.05
C ALA A 111 -10.83 -9.95 -4.10
N ARG A 112 -11.69 -9.36 -4.95
CA ARG A 112 -11.87 -7.90 -5.02
C ARG A 112 -12.39 -7.33 -3.72
N THR A 113 -13.43 -7.95 -3.14
CA THR A 113 -13.99 -7.51 -1.85
C THR A 113 -12.93 -7.54 -0.74
N GLY A 114 -12.15 -8.62 -0.66
CA GLY A 114 -11.07 -8.74 0.33
C GLY A 114 -9.97 -7.69 0.12
N PHE A 115 -9.60 -7.44 -1.13
CA PHE A 115 -8.62 -6.42 -1.48
C PHE A 115 -9.10 -5.01 -1.14
N GLU A 116 -10.34 -4.66 -1.48
CA GLU A 116 -10.95 -3.37 -1.15
C GLU A 116 -10.98 -3.13 0.37
N ALA A 117 -11.31 -4.16 1.16
CA ALA A 117 -11.26 -4.11 2.62
C ALA A 117 -9.83 -3.87 3.15
N GLY A 118 -8.84 -4.55 2.57
CA GLY A 118 -7.43 -4.32 2.90
C GLY A 118 -6.97 -2.88 2.59
N MET A 119 -7.38 -2.33 1.44
CA MET A 119 -7.03 -0.95 1.09
C MET A 119 -7.71 0.06 2.02
N ALA A 120 -8.97 -0.19 2.42
CA ALA A 120 -9.64 0.64 3.42
C ALA A 120 -8.91 0.61 4.77
N GLN A 121 -8.36 -0.53 5.17
CA GLN A 121 -7.56 -0.65 6.39
C GLN A 121 -6.28 0.19 6.30
N ILE A 122 -5.54 0.12 5.19
CA ILE A 122 -4.32 0.91 4.96
C ILE A 122 -4.63 2.41 5.04
N ARG A 123 -5.69 2.86 4.35
CA ARG A 123 -6.15 4.27 4.38
C ARG A 123 -6.56 4.71 5.78
N GLY A 124 -7.02 3.79 6.63
CA GLY A 124 -7.44 4.06 8.00
C GLY A 124 -6.30 4.07 9.04
N LEU A 125 -5.08 3.65 8.69
CA LEU A 125 -3.96 3.57 9.65
C LEU A 125 -3.65 4.90 10.36
N PRO A 126 -3.61 6.06 9.66
CA PRO A 126 -3.36 7.33 10.35
C PRO A 126 -4.41 7.66 11.42
N ALA A 127 -5.69 7.43 11.12
CA ALA A 127 -6.77 7.64 12.08
C ALA A 127 -6.68 6.66 13.27
N MET A 128 -6.30 5.41 13.02
CA MET A 128 -6.13 4.40 14.07
C MET A 128 -5.01 4.78 15.06
N VAL A 129 -3.86 5.22 14.54
CA VAL A 129 -2.73 5.63 15.39
C VAL A 129 -3.07 6.90 16.18
N ARG A 130 -3.80 7.85 15.58
CA ARG A 130 -4.35 9.00 16.32
C ARG A 130 -5.22 8.53 17.49
N ALA A 131 -6.20 7.66 17.21
CA ALA A 131 -7.10 7.17 18.24
C ALA A 131 -6.35 6.45 19.37
N GLN A 132 -5.31 5.68 19.04
CA GLN A 132 -4.42 5.05 20.02
C GLN A 132 -3.67 6.09 20.86
N ALA A 133 -3.14 7.15 20.23
CA ALA A 133 -2.43 8.21 20.93
C ALA A 133 -3.37 8.97 21.89
N GLU A 134 -4.60 9.25 21.48
CA GLU A 134 -5.63 9.87 22.33
C GLU A 134 -5.99 8.97 23.52
N GLN A 135 -6.14 7.66 23.31
CA GLN A 135 -6.39 6.70 24.39
C GLN A 135 -5.23 6.64 25.39
N SER A 136 -3.99 6.63 24.90
CA SER A 136 -2.79 6.67 25.76
C SER A 136 -2.67 7.98 26.54
N ALA A 137 -3.15 9.10 26.00
CA ALA A 137 -3.10 10.39 26.66
C ALA A 137 -4.14 10.58 27.77
N ASP A 138 -5.25 9.84 27.73
CA ASP A 138 -6.33 9.89 28.73
C ASP A 138 -6.13 8.80 29.82
N ALA A 139 -5.18 7.89 29.63
CA ALA A 139 -4.80 6.92 30.65
C ALA A 139 -4.24 7.64 31.89
N PRO A 140 -4.70 7.30 33.11
CA PRO A 140 -4.21 7.92 34.33
C PRO A 140 -2.70 7.67 34.45
N SER A 141 -1.91 8.73 34.59
CA SER A 141 -0.51 8.60 34.98
C SER A 141 -0.46 7.96 36.35
N GLU A 142 0.10 6.75 36.46
CA GLU A 142 0.39 6.18 37.77
C GLU A 142 1.30 7.17 38.52
N PRO A 143 0.90 7.64 39.72
CA PRO A 143 1.74 8.53 40.49
C PRO A 143 3.03 7.78 40.85
N GLY A 144 4.15 8.43 40.57
CA GLY A 144 5.48 7.86 40.71
C GLY A 144 5.68 7.10 42.01
N ALA A 145 6.21 5.89 41.89
CA ALA A 145 6.85 5.23 43.01
C ALA A 145 7.93 6.20 43.56
N PRO A 146 7.92 6.52 44.86
CA PRO A 146 8.99 7.33 45.44
C PRO A 146 10.33 6.63 45.21
N PRO A 147 11.45 7.36 45.03
CA PRO A 147 12.76 6.73 45.07
C PRO A 147 12.87 5.99 46.40
N ALA A 148 13.17 4.70 46.35
CA ALA A 148 13.53 3.95 47.54
C ALA A 148 14.74 4.66 48.17
N ALA A 149 14.47 5.39 49.25
CA ALA A 149 15.49 5.89 50.15
C ALA A 149 15.71 4.81 51.21
N GLU A 150 17.00 4.58 51.48
CA GLU A 150 17.62 3.79 52.56
C GLU A 150 17.90 2.31 52.28
#